data_AF-A0A2V6EDI9-F1
#
_entry.id   AF-A0A2V6EDI9-F1
#
_cell.length_a   1.000
_cell.length_b   1.000
_cell.length_c   1.000
_cell.angle_alpha   90.00
_cell.angle_beta   90.00
_cell.angle_gamma   90.00
#
_symmetry.space_group_name_H-M   'P 1'
#
loop_
_entity.id
_entity.type
_entity.pdbx_description
1 polymer ?
#
loop_
_entity_poly.entity_id
_entity_poly.type
_entity_poly.pdbx_seq_one_letter_code
_entity_poly.pdbx_strand_id
1 'polypeptide(L)'
;MEPGEALTTAAQIAVALAGFAGVVVAFRSKSLHEWSPREQFRLWLLLGNALVPLFDCLLGMLLLAINPTPLSIWHWCSGFSLLLSFPFGLSSWRRLSKLGPTVIKNMGAYRYLFYMVGILGTAMVLSQFYNALVSGVFWLFYVAIIFPLAIGTLQFALMILLPPRPSET
;
A
#
# COMPACT_ATOMS: atom_id res chain seq x y z
N MET A 1 10.46 13.14 -16.99
CA MET A 1 9.67 11.91 -17.16
C MET A 1 8.23 12.34 -17.34
N GLU A 2 7.55 11.88 -18.38
CA GLU A 2 6.16 12.25 -18.58
C GLU A 2 5.27 11.59 -17.53
N PRO A 3 4.23 12.28 -17.00
CA PRO A 3 3.34 11.70 -16.00
C PRO A 3 2.72 10.37 -16.43
N GLY A 4 2.37 10.22 -17.70
CA GLY A 4 1.80 8.98 -18.25
C GLY A 4 2.77 7.79 -18.19
N GLU A 5 4.05 8.00 -18.53
CA GLU A 5 5.08 6.95 -18.45
C GLU A 5 5.33 6.51 -17.01
N ALA A 6 5.40 7.49 -16.09
CA ALA A 6 5.61 7.25 -14.67
C ALA A 6 4.45 6.44 -14.04
N LEU A 7 3.21 6.78 -14.38
CA LEU A 7 2.02 6.05 -13.95
C LEU A 7 1.93 4.65 -14.57
N THR A 8 2.28 4.50 -15.85
CA THR A 8 2.33 3.19 -16.52
C THR A 8 3.34 2.27 -15.83
N THR A 9 4.53 2.79 -15.55
CA THR A 9 5.59 2.05 -14.85
C THR A 9 5.15 1.64 -13.45
N ALA A 10 4.54 2.56 -12.70
CA ALA A 10 4.03 2.26 -11.36
C ALA A 10 2.90 1.23 -11.39
N ALA A 11 1.99 1.30 -12.36
CA ALA A 11 0.93 0.31 -12.55
C ALA A 11 1.49 -1.08 -12.85
N GLN A 12 2.52 -1.19 -13.68
CA GLN A 12 3.19 -2.47 -13.95
C GLN A 12 3.80 -3.07 -12.68
N ILE A 13 4.47 -2.26 -11.86
CA ILE A 13 5.02 -2.70 -10.56
C ILE A 13 3.90 -3.16 -9.63
N ALA A 14 2.80 -2.41 -9.58
CA ALA A 14 1.63 -2.74 -8.77
C ALA A 14 1.00 -4.08 -9.18
N VAL A 15 0.81 -4.31 -10.48
CA VAL A 15 0.29 -5.57 -11.03
C VAL A 15 1.25 -6.72 -10.73
N ALA A 16 2.57 -6.52 -10.87
CA ALA A 16 3.56 -7.53 -10.53
C ALA A 16 3.47 -7.93 -9.05
N LEU A 17 3.42 -6.96 -8.12
CA LEU A 17 3.27 -7.21 -6.68
C LEU A 17 1.95 -7.93 -6.36
N ALA A 18 0.84 -7.53 -6.99
CA ALA A 18 -0.44 -8.20 -6.84
C ALA A 18 -0.41 -9.65 -7.38
N GLY A 19 0.27 -9.87 -8.51
CA GLY A 19 0.50 -11.19 -9.08
C GLY A 19 1.29 -12.10 -8.14
N PHE A 20 2.37 -11.59 -7.54
CA PHE A 20 3.13 -12.32 -6.53
C PHE A 20 2.30 -12.66 -5.29
N ALA A 21 1.44 -11.75 -4.84
CA ALA A 21 0.49 -12.05 -3.76
C ALA A 21 -0.45 -13.22 -4.14
N GLY A 22 -0.92 -13.26 -5.40
CA GLY A 22 -1.71 -14.37 -5.93
C GLY A 22 -0.95 -15.70 -5.94
N VAL A 23 0.33 -15.69 -6.35
CA VAL A 23 1.21 -16.87 -6.29
C VAL A 23 1.35 -17.40 -4.86
N VAL A 24 1.61 -16.52 -3.89
CA VAL A 24 1.72 -16.91 -2.46
C VAL A 24 0.45 -17.57 -1.94
N VAL A 25 -0.73 -17.13 -2.39
CA VAL A 25 -2.01 -17.74 -2.05
C VAL A 25 -2.17 -19.10 -2.73
N ALA A 26 -1.85 -19.21 -4.01
CA ALA A 26 -2.00 -20.45 -4.80
C ALA A 26 -1.10 -21.59 -4.31
N PHE A 27 0.12 -21.29 -3.86
CA PHE A 27 1.07 -22.30 -3.38
C PHE A 27 0.86 -22.75 -1.93
N ARG A 28 -0.10 -22.16 -1.19
CA ARG A 28 -0.43 -22.62 0.16
C ARG A 28 -1.63 -23.56 0.13
N SER A 29 -1.41 -24.79 0.60
CA SER A 29 -2.40 -25.87 0.62
C SER A 29 -3.59 -25.66 1.59
N LYS A 30 -3.54 -24.65 2.45
CA LYS A 30 -4.59 -24.35 3.43
C LYS A 30 -5.54 -23.28 2.90
N SER A 31 -6.85 -23.50 3.08
CA SER A 31 -7.88 -22.52 2.76
C SER A 31 -7.61 -21.19 3.49
N LEU A 32 -7.96 -20.04 2.89
CA LEU A 32 -7.73 -18.72 3.50
C LEU A 32 -8.28 -18.60 4.92
N HIS A 33 -9.35 -19.35 5.24
CA HIS A 33 -9.99 -19.34 6.56
C HIS A 33 -9.17 -20.06 7.65
N GLU A 34 -8.29 -20.98 7.26
CA GLU A 34 -7.42 -21.73 8.18
C GLU A 34 -6.08 -21.02 8.46
N TRP A 35 -5.84 -19.87 7.83
CA TRP A 35 -4.61 -19.12 8.02
C TRP A 35 -4.57 -18.45 9.38
N SER A 36 -3.37 -18.34 9.95
CA SER A 36 -3.22 -17.57 11.17
C SER A 36 -3.61 -16.10 10.90
N PRO A 37 -4.23 -15.41 11.87
CA PRO A 37 -4.63 -14.01 11.70
C PRO A 37 -3.48 -13.08 11.27
N ARG A 38 -2.23 -13.43 11.63
CA ARG A 38 -1.02 -12.70 11.23
C ARG A 38 -0.72 -12.85 9.73
N GLU A 39 -0.89 -14.04 9.17
CA GLU A 39 -0.62 -14.29 7.75
C GLU A 39 -1.69 -13.65 6.86
N GLN A 40 -2.96 -13.73 7.26
CA GLN A 40 -4.05 -13.00 6.60
C GLN A 40 -3.80 -11.49 6.61
N PHE A 41 -3.32 -10.95 7.73
CA PHE A 41 -2.99 -9.52 7.85
C PHE A 41 -1.82 -9.12 6.94
N ARG A 42 -0.76 -9.94 6.86
CA ARG A 42 0.37 -9.66 5.96
C ARG A 42 -0.05 -9.72 4.49
N LEU A 43 -0.88 -10.68 4.10
CA LEU A 43 -1.43 -10.76 2.74
C LEU A 43 -2.32 -9.54 2.44
N TRP A 44 -3.19 -9.17 3.37
CA TRP A 44 -4.04 -7.97 3.25
C TRP A 44 -3.21 -6.70 3.05
N LEU A 45 -2.13 -6.54 3.82
CA LEU A 45 -1.22 -5.40 3.67
C LEU A 45 -0.52 -5.42 2.31
N LEU A 46 0.01 -6.57 1.88
CA LEU A 46 0.67 -6.69 0.58
C LEU A 46 -0.28 -6.35 -0.57
N LEU A 47 -1.49 -6.91 -0.53
CA LEU A 47 -2.51 -6.71 -1.56
C LEU A 47 -2.98 -5.25 -1.57
N GLY A 48 -3.22 -4.64 -0.41
CA GLY A 48 -3.63 -3.25 -0.35
C GLY A 48 -2.55 -2.26 -0.78
N ASN A 49 -1.29 -2.54 -0.42
CA ASN A 49 -0.12 -1.77 -0.88
C ASN A 49 0.14 -1.89 -2.38
N ALA A 50 -0.46 -2.86 -3.07
CA ALA A 50 -0.40 -3.00 -4.52
C ALA A 50 -1.68 -2.45 -5.20
N LEU A 51 -2.87 -2.75 -4.67
CA LEU A 51 -4.14 -2.36 -5.29
C LEU A 51 -4.43 -0.86 -5.15
N VAL A 52 -4.16 -0.25 -4.00
CA VAL A 52 -4.37 1.20 -3.82
C VAL A 52 -3.59 2.01 -4.86
N PRO A 53 -2.25 1.85 -5.01
CA PRO A 53 -1.50 2.56 -6.04
C PRO A 53 -1.93 2.17 -7.47
N LEU A 54 -2.37 0.93 -7.70
CA LEU A 54 -2.88 0.52 -9.01
C LEU A 54 -4.13 1.33 -9.40
N PHE A 55 -5.11 1.44 -8.51
CA PHE A 55 -6.32 2.23 -8.78
C PHE A 55 -6.01 3.72 -8.94
N ASP A 56 -5.07 4.26 -8.16
CA ASP A 56 -4.59 5.63 -8.33
C ASP A 56 -3.94 5.83 -9.71
N CYS A 57 -3.11 4.88 -10.18
CA CYS A 57 -2.52 4.93 -11.52
C CYS A 57 -3.59 4.86 -12.62
N LEU A 58 -4.57 3.96 -12.50
CA LEU A 58 -5.66 3.82 -13.47
C LEU A 58 -6.49 5.10 -13.58
N LEU A 59 -6.82 5.73 -12.44
CA LEU A 59 -7.53 6.99 -12.45
C LEU A 59 -6.68 8.13 -13.05
N GLY A 60 -5.39 8.20 -12.69
CA GLY A 60 -4.48 9.19 -13.26
C GLY A 60 -4.36 9.07 -14.78
N MET A 61 -4.22 7.84 -15.30
CA MET A 61 -4.19 7.58 -16.73
C MET A 61 -5.52 7.91 -17.42
N LEU A 62 -6.66 7.59 -16.80
CA LEU A 62 -7.99 7.94 -17.32
C LEU A 62 -8.17 9.45 -17.42
N LEU A 63 -7.80 10.19 -16.38
CA LEU A 63 -7.90 11.65 -16.38
C LEU A 63 -6.95 12.28 -17.39
N LEU A 64 -5.73 11.76 -17.56
CA LEU A 64 -4.84 12.20 -18.63
C LEU A 64 -5.42 11.94 -20.03
N ALA A 65 -6.12 10.82 -20.23
CA ALA A 65 -6.75 10.50 -21.51
C ALA A 65 -7.94 11.44 -21.84
N ILE A 66 -8.67 11.88 -20.82
CA ILE A 66 -9.79 12.83 -20.98
C ILE A 66 -9.29 14.26 -21.24
N ASN A 67 -8.02 14.56 -20.94
CA ASN A 67 -7.40 15.90 -21.09
C ASN A 67 -8.21 17.06 -20.46
N PRO A 68 -8.70 16.96 -19.20
CA PRO A 68 -9.25 18.12 -18.52
C PRO A 68 -8.12 19.10 -18.16
N THR A 69 -8.48 20.29 -17.67
CA THR A 69 -7.53 21.33 -17.29
C THR A 69 -6.41 20.78 -16.37
N PRO A 70 -5.11 21.03 -16.66
CA PRO A 70 -3.98 20.32 -16.02
C PRO A 70 -3.93 20.42 -14.50
N LEU A 71 -4.38 21.55 -13.95
CA LEU A 71 -4.42 21.79 -12.49
C LEU A 71 -5.50 20.94 -11.80
N SER A 72 -6.61 20.68 -12.51
CA SER A 72 -7.76 19.94 -11.98
C SER A 72 -7.44 18.45 -11.85
N ILE A 73 -6.68 17.88 -12.80
CA ILE A 73 -6.31 16.45 -12.83
C ILE A 73 -5.71 16.01 -11.49
N TRP A 74 -4.70 16.71 -11.01
CA TRP A 74 -3.95 16.30 -9.83
C TRP A 74 -4.71 16.54 -8.52
N HIS A 75 -5.62 17.53 -8.48
CA HIS A 75 -6.56 17.69 -7.37
C HIS A 75 -7.51 16.49 -7.26
N TRP A 76 -8.08 16.06 -8.39
CA TRP A 76 -8.95 14.89 -8.44
C TRP A 76 -8.21 13.59 -8.09
N CYS A 77 -7.00 13.39 -8.64
CA CYS A 77 -6.15 12.25 -8.31
C CYS A 77 -5.78 12.21 -6.82
N SER A 78 -5.38 13.35 -6.24
CA SER A 78 -5.00 13.41 -4.81
C SER A 78 -6.20 13.20 -3.89
N GLY A 79 -7.36 13.76 -4.25
CA GLY A 79 -8.62 13.55 -3.54
C GLY A 79 -9.05 12.08 -3.57
N PHE A 80 -8.91 11.42 -4.72
CA PHE A 80 -9.19 9.99 -4.84
C PHE A 80 -8.20 9.12 -4.05
N SER A 81 -6.91 9.46 -4.11
CA SER A 81 -5.89 8.75 -3.34
C SER A 81 -6.13 8.84 -1.83
N LEU A 82 -6.62 9.98 -1.34
CA LEU A 82 -7.08 10.11 0.06
C LEU A 82 -8.25 9.18 0.37
N LEU A 83 -9.25 9.14 -0.52
CA LEU A 83 -10.44 8.29 -0.35
C LEU A 83 -10.09 6.79 -0.29
N LEU A 84 -9.02 6.36 -0.97
CA LEU A 84 -8.55 4.96 -0.89
C LEU A 84 -7.59 4.74 0.28
N SER A 85 -6.62 5.64 0.48
CA SER A 85 -5.56 5.49 1.47
C SER A 85 -6.08 5.58 2.91
N PHE A 86 -7.04 6.46 3.17
CA PHE A 86 -7.61 6.66 4.51
C PHE A 86 -8.33 5.41 5.05
N PRO A 87 -9.33 4.81 4.35
CA PRO A 87 -9.99 3.60 4.83
C PRO A 87 -9.04 2.40 4.83
N PHE A 88 -8.09 2.32 3.89
CA PHE A 88 -7.08 1.26 3.90
C PHE A 88 -6.19 1.34 5.15
N GLY A 89 -5.69 2.53 5.48
CA GLY A 89 -4.90 2.77 6.69
C GLY A 89 -5.70 2.48 7.96
N LEU A 90 -6.94 2.95 8.04
CA LEU A 90 -7.82 2.72 9.19
C LEU A 90 -8.17 1.23 9.38
N SER A 91 -8.48 0.52 8.29
CA SER A 91 -8.75 -0.91 8.29
C SER A 91 -7.51 -1.70 8.74
N SER A 92 -6.33 -1.33 8.24
CA SER A 92 -5.06 -1.93 8.62
C SER A 92 -4.75 -1.72 10.11
N TRP A 93 -4.95 -0.50 10.61
CA TRP A 93 -4.82 -0.19 12.04
C TRP A 93 -5.79 -1.00 12.91
N ARG A 94 -7.08 -1.06 12.52
CA ARG A 94 -8.11 -1.84 13.24
C ARG A 94 -7.82 -3.34 13.23
N ARG A 95 -7.33 -3.88 12.11
CA ARG A 95 -6.94 -5.29 12.02
C ARG A 95 -5.75 -5.59 12.91
N LEU A 96 -4.79 -4.67 12.98
CA LEU A 96 -3.65 -4.80 13.89
C LEU A 96 -4.07 -4.74 15.36
N SER A 97 -4.92 -3.79 15.75
CA SER A 97 -5.36 -3.68 17.14
C SER A 97 -6.10 -4.94 17.61
N LYS A 98 -6.84 -5.61 16.71
CA LYS A 98 -7.48 -6.91 16.97
C LYS A 98 -6.49 -8.07 17.13
N LEU A 99 -5.28 -8.00 16.55
CA LEU A 99 -4.25 -9.03 16.76
C LEU A 99 -3.69 -9.02 18.20
N GLY A 100 -3.94 -7.96 18.97
CA GLY A 100 -3.65 -7.87 20.39
C GLY A 100 -2.24 -7.35 20.73
N PRO A 101 -2.06 -6.74 21.92
CA PRO A 101 -0.80 -6.12 22.34
C PRO A 101 0.36 -7.11 22.47
N THR A 102 0.08 -8.40 22.66
CA THR A 102 1.07 -9.50 22.69
C THR A 102 1.80 -9.68 21.37
N VAL A 103 1.14 -9.46 20.22
CA VAL A 103 1.78 -9.53 18.90
C VAL A 103 2.75 -8.38 18.69
N ILE A 104 2.37 -7.17 19.12
CA ILE A 104 3.19 -5.96 19.04
C ILE A 104 4.41 -6.07 19.98
N LYS A 105 4.23 -6.65 21.17
CA LYS A 105 5.32 -6.90 22.12
C LYS A 105 6.34 -7.93 21.59
N ASN A 106 5.86 -8.96 20.88
CA ASN A 106 6.71 -10.01 20.30
C ASN A 106 7.35 -9.65 18.94
N MET A 107 7.13 -8.43 18.43
CA MET A 107 7.73 -7.93 17.18
C MET A 107 9.16 -7.41 17.36
N GLY A 108 9.64 -7.12 18.58
CA GLY A 108 11.03 -6.69 18.79
C GLY A 108 11.44 -5.51 17.88
N ALA A 109 12.53 -5.67 17.12
CA ALA A 109 13.03 -4.66 16.18
C ALA A 109 12.02 -4.25 15.08
N TYR A 110 11.08 -5.14 14.70
CA TYR A 110 10.03 -4.83 13.73
C TYR A 110 9.05 -3.76 14.21
N ARG A 111 8.97 -3.54 15.53
CA ARG A 111 8.12 -2.51 16.12
C ARG A 111 8.53 -1.11 15.68
N TYR A 112 9.83 -0.84 15.61
CA TYR A 112 10.35 0.45 15.15
C TYR A 112 10.06 0.68 13.66
N LEU A 113 10.27 -0.35 12.83
CA LEU A 113 9.95 -0.30 11.41
C LEU A 113 8.45 -0.05 11.20
N PHE A 114 7.60 -0.70 11.99
CA PHE A 114 6.16 -0.49 11.93
C PHE A 114 5.74 0.94 12.30
N TYR A 115 6.26 1.50 13.41
CA TYR A 115 5.95 2.89 13.78
C TYR A 115 6.49 3.89 12.77
N MET A 116 7.69 3.67 12.22
CA MET A 116 8.25 4.51 11.16
C MET A 116 7.34 4.53 9.93
N VAL A 117 6.90 3.36 9.46
CA VAL A 117 5.96 3.25 8.34
C VAL A 117 4.62 3.93 8.65
N GLY A 118 4.13 3.81 9.90
CA GLY A 118 2.91 4.49 10.34
C GLY A 118 3.02 6.02 10.34
N ILE A 119 4.13 6.56 10.84
CA ILE A 119 4.42 8.01 10.84
C ILE A 119 4.53 8.51 9.40
N LEU A 120 5.31 7.82 8.56
CA LEU A 120 5.47 8.17 7.15
C LEU A 120 4.13 8.09 6.40
N GLY A 121 3.32 7.06 6.64
CA GLY A 121 1.98 6.93 6.06
C GLY A 121 1.05 8.08 6.46
N THR A 122 1.13 8.54 7.70
CA THR A 122 0.34 9.70 8.18
C THR A 122 0.82 10.98 7.51
N ALA A 123 2.14 11.19 7.39
CA ALA A 123 2.70 12.30 6.65
C ALA A 123 2.26 12.30 5.18
N MET A 124 2.16 11.13 4.54
CA MET A 124 1.67 11.00 3.17
C MET A 124 0.19 11.40 3.05
N VAL A 125 -0.67 11.00 3.99
CA VAL A 125 -2.08 11.41 3.99
C VAL A 125 -2.21 12.93 4.15
N LEU A 126 -1.45 13.55 5.06
CA LEU A 126 -1.43 15.01 5.22
C LEU A 126 -0.93 15.71 3.95
N SER A 127 0.09 15.14 3.32
CA SER A 127 0.65 15.62 2.07
C SER A 127 -0.35 15.56 0.92
N GLN A 128 -1.16 14.49 0.82
CA GLN A 128 -2.23 14.40 -0.17
C GLN A 128 -3.36 15.39 0.10
N PHE A 129 -3.68 15.63 1.38
CA PHE A 129 -4.68 16.64 1.75
C PHE A 129 -4.26 18.05 1.31
N TYR A 130 -3.00 18.39 1.55
CA TYR A 130 -2.41 19.63 1.06
C TYR A 130 -2.41 19.70 -0.47
N ASN A 131 -2.02 18.60 -1.14
CA ASN A 131 -1.96 18.57 -2.59
C ASN A 131 -3.34 18.67 -3.25
N ALA A 132 -4.38 18.08 -2.64
CA ALA A 132 -5.74 18.10 -3.15
C ALA A 132 -6.41 19.48 -3.06
N LEU A 133 -6.03 20.30 -2.07
CA LEU A 133 -6.67 21.59 -1.79
C LEU A 133 -5.89 22.80 -2.29
N VAL A 134 -4.56 22.72 -2.35
CA VAL A 134 -3.71 23.90 -2.55
C VAL A 134 -2.84 23.77 -3.79
N SER A 135 -2.04 22.70 -3.89
CA SER A 135 -0.92 22.67 -4.83
C SER A 135 -1.23 22.03 -6.18
N GLY A 136 -1.97 20.92 -6.22
CA GLY A 136 -2.30 20.24 -7.47
C GLY A 136 -1.08 19.80 -8.28
N VAL A 137 -0.03 19.34 -7.61
CA VAL A 137 1.23 18.97 -8.27
C VAL A 137 1.35 17.46 -8.41
N PHE A 138 1.79 17.02 -9.59
CA PHE A 138 1.98 15.62 -9.92
C PHE A 138 2.90 14.87 -8.95
N TRP A 139 4.04 15.45 -8.56
CA TRP A 139 5.04 14.71 -7.76
C TRP A 139 4.50 14.31 -6.39
N LEU A 140 3.66 15.14 -5.77
CA LEU A 140 3.04 14.84 -4.48
C LEU A 140 2.12 13.62 -4.60
N PHE A 141 1.27 13.61 -5.63
CA PHE A 141 0.45 12.44 -5.96
C PHE A 141 1.30 11.20 -6.25
N TYR A 142 2.37 11.34 -7.05
CA TYR A 142 3.22 10.23 -7.42
C TYR A 142 3.98 9.60 -6.23
N VAL A 143 4.41 10.41 -5.27
CA VAL A 143 5.04 9.92 -4.04
C VAL A 143 4.08 9.04 -3.23
N ALA A 144 2.77 9.37 -3.21
CA ALA A 144 1.76 8.52 -2.57
C ALA A 144 1.49 7.19 -3.28
N ILE A 145 1.88 7.06 -4.55
CA ILE A 145 1.86 5.78 -5.28
C ILE A 145 3.14 4.97 -4.97
N ILE A 146 4.31 5.62 -5.06
CA ILE A 146 5.59 4.95 -4.86
C ILE A 146 5.77 4.44 -3.42
N PHE A 147 5.29 5.20 -2.43
CA PHE A 147 5.45 4.82 -1.04
C PHE A 147 4.78 3.46 -0.70
N PRO A 148 3.49 3.22 -0.98
CA PRO A 148 2.87 1.90 -0.81
C PRO A 148 3.57 0.80 -1.61
N LEU A 149 4.00 1.06 -2.85
CA LEU A 149 4.72 0.07 -3.66
C LEU A 149 6.07 -0.34 -3.03
N ALA A 150 6.81 0.62 -2.48
CA ALA A 150 8.07 0.35 -1.77
C ALA A 150 7.82 -0.48 -0.51
N ILE A 151 6.77 -0.14 0.26
CA ILE A 151 6.38 -0.91 1.45
C ILE A 151 5.92 -2.31 1.07
N GLY A 152 5.11 -2.47 0.02
CA GLY A 152 4.67 -3.77 -0.49
C GLY A 152 5.84 -4.65 -0.94
N THR A 153 6.79 -4.06 -1.65
CA THR A 153 8.03 -4.75 -2.08
C THR A 153 8.85 -5.21 -0.88
N LEU A 154 9.04 -4.34 0.11
CA LEU A 154 9.73 -4.69 1.35
C LEU A 154 8.99 -5.80 2.10
N GLN A 155 7.66 -5.72 2.22
CA GLN A 155 6.84 -6.75 2.85
C GLN A 155 6.99 -8.10 2.17
N PHE A 156 7.04 -8.12 0.83
CA PHE A 156 7.26 -9.32 0.03
C PHE A 156 8.67 -9.88 0.24
N ALA A 157 9.72 -9.06 0.16
CA ALA A 157 11.09 -9.49 0.44
C ALA A 157 11.22 -10.12 1.83
N LEU A 158 10.58 -9.52 2.83
CA LEU A 158 10.53 -10.04 4.21
C LEU A 158 9.64 -11.27 4.37
N MET A 159 8.72 -11.57 3.44
CA MET A 159 8.02 -12.87 3.41
C MET A 159 8.92 -13.99 2.92
N ILE A 160 9.78 -13.72 1.95
CA ILE A 160 10.71 -14.70 1.38
C ILE A 160 11.90 -14.94 2.30
N LEU A 161 12.51 -13.87 2.83
CA LEU A 161 13.79 -13.93 3.54
C LEU A 161 13.68 -14.40 4.99
N LEU A 162 12.53 -14.24 5.64
CA LEU A 162 12.38 -14.65 7.04
C LEU A 162 11.92 -16.11 7.12
N PRO A 163 12.76 -17.03 7.64
CA PRO A 163 12.33 -18.40 7.88
C PRO A 163 11.16 -18.42 8.88
N PRO A 164 10.24 -19.40 8.77
CA PRO A 164 9.22 -19.59 9.78
C PRO A 164 9.90 -19.76 11.14
N ARG A 165 9.51 -18.94 12.14
CA ARG A 165 9.98 -19.18 13.51
C ARG A 165 9.62 -20.63 13.86
N PRO A 166 10.55 -21.41 14.44
CA PRO A 166 10.24 -22.76 14.90
C PRO A 166 9.02 -22.68 15.80
N SER A 167 8.06 -23.57 15.54
CA SER A 167 6.96 -23.88 16.45
C SER A 167 7.51 -23.99 17.86
N GLU A 168 7.02 -23.15 18.78
CA GLU A 168 7.05 -23.48 20.20
C GLU A 168 6.24 -24.78 20.34
N THR A 169 6.97 -25.90 20.41
CA THR A 169 6.52 -27.20 20.92
C THR A 169 6.24 -27.09 22.41
#